data_AF-A0A931T4I4-F1
#
_entry.id   AF-A0A931T4I4-F1
#
_cell.length_a   1.000
_cell.length_b   1.000
_cell.length_c   1.000
_cell.angle_alpha   90.00
_cell.angle_beta   90.00
_cell.angle_gamma   90.00
#
_symmetry.space_group_name_H-M   'P 1'
#
loop_
_entity.id
_entity.type
_entity.pdbx_description
1 polymer ?
#
loop_
_entity_poly.entity_id
_entity_poly.type
_entity_poly.pdbx_seq_one_letter_code
_entity_poly.pdbx_strand_id
1 'polypeptide(L)'
;MLVVSPSVASGQESARGPDCSLGAAFLARGDVDRALKSLSGVRAGRGSESDQNAKGLALLLAGRESEALAIFESLVKREPEFVEARFNRGVTLLRSKKYDAAAADFAWVMALPDHELRASAAFHHAICDESAGRRDVAVKNLTAAIAADPELVDAHLYLGIVLEKDGDCEAAGRHYLDVLSRRPESLSALLRFGICAHRKGFKDTAISYLRRVVEAAPASAEAMEAQKYLLMLE
;
A
#
# COMPACT_ATOMS: atom_id res chain seq x y z
N MET A 1 -3.57 2.67 -2.50
CA MET A 1 -3.90 1.47 -1.70
C MET A 1 -2.67 1.16 -0.85
N LEU A 2 -2.79 0.95 0.46
CA LEU A 2 -1.64 0.51 1.26
C LEU A 2 -1.54 -1.01 1.16
N VAL A 3 -0.33 -1.52 0.94
CA VAL A 3 -0.09 -2.96 0.84
C VAL A 3 0.09 -3.50 2.25
N VAL A 4 -0.83 -4.36 2.68
CA VAL A 4 -0.76 -5.08 3.95
C VAL A 4 -0.07 -6.43 3.72
N SER A 5 0.59 -6.99 4.74
CA SER A 5 1.14 -8.36 4.62
C SER A 5 0.10 -9.36 5.11
N PRO A 6 -0.46 -10.21 4.22
CA PRO A 6 -1.29 -11.34 4.62
C PRO A 6 -0.46 -12.57 5.02
N SER A 7 0.88 -12.51 4.93
CA SER A 7 1.75 -13.67 5.13
C SER A 7 1.61 -14.23 6.54
N VAL A 8 1.49 -15.55 6.58
CA VAL A 8 1.49 -16.39 7.78
C VAL A 8 2.90 -16.95 7.80
N ALA A 9 3.74 -16.47 8.74
CA ALA A 9 5.16 -16.80 8.83
C ALA A 9 5.50 -18.23 8.37
N SER A 10 6.46 -18.36 7.45
CA SER A 10 6.98 -19.64 6.93
C SER A 10 7.82 -20.44 7.94
N GLY A 11 7.68 -20.15 9.23
CA GLY A 11 8.42 -20.79 10.33
C GLY A 11 7.59 -21.87 11.02
N GLN A 12 7.92 -23.13 10.73
CA GLN A 12 7.55 -24.38 11.43
C GLN A 12 6.06 -24.81 11.38
N GLU A 13 5.82 -25.81 10.53
CA GLU A 13 4.55 -26.54 10.38
C GLU A 13 4.08 -27.35 11.62
N SER A 14 4.81 -27.35 12.74
CA SER A 14 4.60 -28.34 13.81
C SER A 14 3.61 -27.96 14.92
N ALA A 15 2.85 -26.87 14.80
CA ALA A 15 1.88 -26.48 15.84
C ALA A 15 0.53 -25.96 15.30
N ARG A 16 0.05 -26.53 14.19
CA ARG A 16 -1.27 -26.16 13.62
C ARG A 16 -2.42 -26.68 14.51
N GLY A 17 -3.07 -25.80 15.26
CA GLY A 17 -4.46 -26.00 15.68
C GLY A 17 -5.43 -25.78 14.50
N PRO A 18 -6.62 -26.40 14.48
CA PRO A 18 -7.55 -26.35 13.34
C PRO A 18 -8.02 -24.92 12.99
N ASP A 19 -7.99 -23.99 13.93
CA ASP A 19 -8.41 -22.59 13.74
C ASP A 19 -7.34 -21.71 13.05
N CYS A 20 -6.08 -22.16 13.01
CA CYS A 20 -4.92 -21.46 12.41
C CYS A 20 -5.01 -21.32 10.87
N SER A 21 -6.13 -21.70 10.25
CA SER A 21 -6.26 -21.84 8.81
C SER A 21 -7.45 -21.11 8.19
N LEU A 22 -8.48 -20.74 8.96
CA LEU A 22 -9.74 -20.26 8.37
C LEU A 22 -9.83 -18.73 8.28
N GLY A 23 -9.44 -18.01 9.33
CA GLY A 23 -9.43 -16.55 9.35
C GLY A 23 -8.49 -15.95 8.30
N ALA A 24 -7.25 -16.44 8.24
CA ALA A 24 -6.28 -16.04 7.23
C ALA A 24 -6.72 -16.42 5.80
N ALA A 25 -7.34 -17.61 5.62
CA ALA A 25 -7.88 -18.01 4.32
C ALA A 25 -9.05 -17.12 3.87
N PHE A 26 -9.91 -16.65 4.78
CA PHE A 26 -10.94 -15.68 4.44
C PHE A 26 -10.33 -14.34 4.02
N LEU A 27 -9.27 -13.88 4.69
CA LEU A 27 -8.55 -12.66 4.28
C LEU A 27 -7.88 -12.79 2.90
N ALA A 28 -7.27 -13.94 2.60
CA ALA A 28 -6.69 -14.20 1.28
C ALA A 28 -7.74 -14.17 0.15
N ARG A 29 -9.02 -14.40 0.49
CA ARG A 29 -10.17 -14.29 -0.44
C ARG A 29 -10.87 -12.92 -0.39
N GLY A 30 -10.39 -11.99 0.44
CA GLY A 30 -11.01 -10.68 0.66
C GLY A 30 -12.29 -10.70 1.51
N ASP A 31 -12.63 -11.83 2.13
CA ASP A 31 -13.85 -11.99 2.93
C ASP A 31 -13.60 -11.55 4.38
N VAL A 32 -13.57 -10.23 4.58
CA VAL A 32 -13.24 -9.60 5.86
C VAL A 32 -14.26 -9.97 6.95
N ASP A 33 -15.54 -10.07 6.62
CA ASP A 33 -16.60 -10.38 7.59
C ASP A 33 -16.48 -11.80 8.13
N ARG A 34 -16.27 -12.79 7.25
CA ARG A 34 -16.05 -14.16 7.71
C ARG A 34 -14.72 -14.30 8.44
N ALA A 35 -13.68 -13.57 8.05
CA ALA A 35 -12.42 -13.53 8.79
C ALA A 35 -12.64 -13.04 10.22
N LEU A 36 -13.33 -11.91 10.42
CA LEU A 36 -13.65 -11.37 11.74
C LEU A 36 -14.49 -12.34 12.59
N LYS A 37 -15.48 -13.00 11.97
CA LYS A 37 -16.31 -14.00 12.66
C LYS A 37 -15.47 -15.19 13.12
N SER A 38 -14.62 -15.73 12.24
CA SER A 38 -13.73 -16.85 12.55
C SER A 38 -12.72 -16.51 13.63
N LEU A 39 -12.24 -15.26 13.68
CA LEU A 39 -11.21 -14.79 14.62
C LEU A 39 -11.80 -14.15 15.89
N SER A 40 -13.12 -14.25 16.10
CA SER A 40 -13.80 -13.64 17.24
C SER A 40 -13.25 -14.09 18.60
N GLY A 41 -12.86 -15.38 18.72
CA GLY A 41 -12.28 -15.97 19.94
C GLY A 41 -10.79 -15.67 20.18
N VAL A 42 -10.09 -15.11 19.19
CA VAL A 42 -8.67 -14.76 19.29
C VAL A 42 -8.53 -13.46 20.08
N ARG A 43 -7.65 -13.42 21.08
CA ARG A 43 -7.45 -12.22 21.93
C ARG A 43 -5.97 -12.04 22.24
N ALA A 44 -5.58 -10.84 22.67
CA ALA A 44 -4.20 -10.58 23.07
C ALA A 44 -3.73 -11.63 24.11
N GLY A 45 -2.61 -12.29 23.83
CA GLY A 45 -2.03 -13.33 24.70
C GLY A 45 -2.75 -14.70 24.67
N ARG A 46 -3.75 -14.91 23.80
CA ARG A 46 -4.41 -16.22 23.61
C ARG A 46 -4.77 -16.46 22.14
N GLY A 47 -4.24 -17.57 21.60
CA GLY A 47 -4.22 -17.86 20.16
C GLY A 47 -2.82 -17.66 19.59
N SER A 48 -2.53 -18.24 18.43
CA SER A 48 -1.22 -18.12 17.79
C SER A 48 -0.91 -16.65 17.42
N GLU A 49 0.37 -16.32 17.27
CA GLU A 49 0.85 -15.02 16.78
C GLU A 49 0.23 -14.72 15.41
N SER A 50 0.19 -15.74 14.55
CA SER A 50 -0.43 -15.72 13.23
C SER A 50 -1.93 -15.40 13.29
N ASP A 51 -2.69 -16.00 14.19
CA ASP A 51 -4.13 -15.73 14.35
C ASP A 51 -4.37 -14.31 14.87
N GLN A 52 -3.52 -13.84 15.79
CA GLN A 52 -3.59 -12.47 16.29
C GLN A 52 -3.27 -11.48 15.17
N ASN A 53 -2.22 -11.73 14.39
CA ASN A 53 -1.88 -10.91 13.22
C ASN A 53 -3.02 -10.88 12.19
N ALA A 54 -3.59 -12.05 11.86
CA ALA A 54 -4.75 -12.15 10.98
C ALA A 54 -5.95 -11.36 11.53
N LYS A 55 -6.20 -11.41 12.85
CA LYS A 55 -7.29 -10.62 13.46
C LYS A 55 -7.03 -9.12 13.35
N GLY A 56 -5.80 -8.68 13.65
CA GLY A 56 -5.39 -7.29 13.49
C GLY A 56 -5.59 -6.83 12.05
N LEU A 57 -5.21 -7.66 11.08
CA LEU A 57 -5.39 -7.37 9.66
C LEU A 57 -6.86 -7.28 9.26
N ALA A 58 -7.69 -8.23 9.71
CA ALA A 58 -9.14 -8.20 9.46
C ALA A 58 -9.79 -6.92 10.02
N LEU A 59 -9.41 -6.51 11.23
CA LEU A 59 -9.89 -5.27 11.84
C LEU A 59 -9.45 -4.04 11.04
N LEU A 60 -8.21 -4.02 10.57
CA LEU A 60 -7.66 -2.93 9.75
C LEU A 60 -8.43 -2.79 8.43
N LEU A 61 -8.69 -3.90 7.75
CA LEU A 61 -9.47 -3.92 6.51
C LEU A 61 -10.94 -3.53 6.73
N ALA A 62 -11.50 -3.83 7.90
CA ALA A 62 -12.82 -3.38 8.30
C ALA A 62 -12.86 -1.90 8.78
N GLY A 63 -11.74 -1.17 8.73
CA GLY A 63 -11.65 0.23 9.16
C GLY A 63 -11.61 0.42 10.69
N ARG A 64 -11.48 -0.66 11.47
CA ARG A 64 -11.38 -0.65 12.93
C ARG A 64 -9.93 -0.44 13.37
N GLU A 65 -9.34 0.68 12.94
CA GLU A 65 -7.90 0.98 13.04
C GLU A 65 -7.38 0.95 14.48
N SER A 66 -8.12 1.53 15.44
CA SER A 66 -7.73 1.55 16.86
C SER A 66 -7.63 0.15 17.46
N GLU A 67 -8.53 -0.76 17.09
CA GLU A 67 -8.52 -2.14 17.59
C GLU A 67 -7.41 -2.96 16.92
N ALA A 68 -7.19 -2.76 15.63
CA ALA A 68 -6.06 -3.35 14.91
C ALA A 68 -4.73 -2.93 15.53
N LEU A 69 -4.56 -1.63 15.80
CA LEU A 69 -3.35 -1.08 16.40
C LEU A 69 -3.06 -1.70 17.77
N ALA A 70 -4.07 -1.83 18.63
CA ALA A 70 -3.91 -2.45 19.95
C ALA A 70 -3.44 -3.91 19.87
N ILE A 71 -3.91 -4.66 18.88
CA ILE A 71 -3.45 -6.04 18.64
C ILE A 71 -1.99 -6.04 18.20
N PHE A 72 -1.62 -5.23 17.20
CA PHE A 72 -0.26 -5.20 16.69
C PHE A 72 0.75 -4.68 17.73
N GLU A 73 0.39 -3.67 18.53
CA GLU A 73 1.23 -3.19 19.63
C GLU A 73 1.49 -4.28 20.68
N SER A 74 0.44 -5.02 21.05
CA SER A 74 0.57 -6.14 21.99
C SER A 74 1.45 -7.26 21.42
N LEU A 75 1.29 -7.57 20.13
CA LEU A 75 2.05 -8.62 19.45
C LEU A 75 3.52 -8.23 19.29
N VAL A 76 3.83 -7.01 18.82
CA VAL A 76 5.21 -6.50 18.70
C VAL A 76 5.92 -6.42 20.06
N LYS A 77 5.18 -6.15 21.14
CA LYS A 77 5.75 -6.12 22.51
C LYS A 77 6.13 -7.51 23.02
N ARG A 78 5.29 -8.52 22.74
CA ARG A 78 5.49 -9.89 23.21
C ARG A 78 6.44 -10.69 22.33
N GLU A 79 6.33 -10.50 21.03
CA GLU A 79 7.03 -11.23 19.98
C GLU A 79 7.78 -10.23 19.09
N PRO A 80 8.90 -9.65 19.56
CA PRO A 80 9.60 -8.58 18.85
C PRO A 80 10.17 -8.98 17.48
N GLU A 81 10.29 -10.28 17.23
CA GLU A 81 10.80 -10.88 15.98
C GLU A 81 9.68 -11.21 14.98
N PHE A 82 8.40 -11.07 15.35
CA PHE A 82 7.28 -11.31 14.45
C PHE A 82 7.11 -10.14 13.47
N VAL A 83 7.81 -10.23 12.34
CA VAL A 83 8.03 -9.14 11.36
C VAL A 83 6.72 -8.60 10.81
N GLU A 84 5.77 -9.47 10.50
CA GLU A 84 4.48 -9.13 9.90
C GLU A 84 3.64 -8.23 10.82
N ALA A 85 3.68 -8.45 12.14
CA ALA A 85 2.97 -7.58 13.08
C ALA A 85 3.61 -6.20 13.15
N ARG A 86 4.95 -6.10 13.10
CA ARG A 86 5.63 -4.78 13.06
C ARG A 86 5.32 -4.05 11.75
N PHE A 87 5.37 -4.77 10.62
CA PHE A 87 4.98 -4.20 9.33
C PHE A 87 3.53 -3.72 9.33
N ASN A 88 2.58 -4.54 9.78
CA ASN A 88 1.16 -4.21 9.82
C ASN A 88 0.85 -3.11 10.86
N ARG A 89 1.63 -3.01 11.94
CA ARG A 89 1.60 -1.86 12.86
C ARG A 89 1.99 -0.58 12.13
N GLY A 90 3.09 -0.61 11.38
CA GLY A 90 3.54 0.50 10.55
C GLY A 90 2.46 0.95 9.56
N VAL A 91 1.81 0.02 8.86
CA VAL A 91 0.71 0.32 7.93
C VAL A 91 -0.48 0.96 8.67
N THR A 92 -0.84 0.43 9.83
CA THR A 92 -1.93 0.99 10.66
C THR A 92 -1.61 2.42 11.12
N LEU A 93 -0.38 2.64 11.61
CA LEU A 93 0.10 3.95 12.03
C LEU A 93 0.12 4.96 10.86
N LEU A 94 0.52 4.52 9.67
CA LEU A 94 0.51 5.33 8.46
C LEU A 94 -0.91 5.79 8.09
N ARG A 95 -1.92 4.89 8.17
CA ARG A 95 -3.33 5.26 7.95
C ARG A 95 -3.83 6.30 8.94
N SER A 96 -3.42 6.15 10.20
CA SER A 96 -3.70 7.11 11.26
C SER A 96 -2.79 8.36 11.22
N LYS A 97 -2.02 8.57 10.15
CA LYS A 97 -1.11 9.72 9.93
C LYS A 97 -0.03 9.89 11.00
N LYS A 98 0.32 8.82 11.72
CA LYS A 98 1.41 8.79 12.70
C LYS A 98 2.73 8.45 11.99
N TYR A 99 3.18 9.36 11.12
CA TYR A 99 4.24 9.10 10.15
C TYR A 99 5.58 8.71 10.78
N ASP A 100 6.01 9.36 11.86
CA ASP A 100 7.32 9.06 12.48
C ASP A 100 7.36 7.66 13.09
N ALA A 101 6.28 7.26 13.79
CA ALA A 101 6.17 5.92 14.36
C ALA A 101 6.05 4.84 13.28
N ALA A 102 5.31 5.12 12.20
CA ALA A 102 5.23 4.24 11.04
C ALA A 102 6.60 4.07 10.35
N ALA A 103 7.33 5.17 10.13
CA ALA A 103 8.65 5.15 9.54
C ALA A 103 9.64 4.32 10.37
N ALA A 104 9.60 4.41 11.70
CA ALA A 104 10.43 3.58 12.57
C ALA A 104 10.15 2.08 12.39
N ASP A 105 8.88 1.68 12.26
CA ASP A 105 8.50 0.28 12.02
C ASP A 105 9.00 -0.21 10.66
N PHE A 106 8.82 0.59 9.61
CA PHE A 106 9.29 0.22 8.27
C PHE A 106 10.81 0.19 8.18
N ALA A 107 11.51 1.15 8.81
CA ALA A 107 12.97 1.17 8.84
C ALA A 107 13.54 -0.09 9.52
N TRP A 108 12.87 -0.59 10.57
CA TRP A 108 13.26 -1.85 11.20
C TRP A 108 13.11 -3.03 10.23
N VAL A 109 11.99 -3.13 9.51
CA VAL A 109 11.77 -4.21 8.51
C VAL A 109 12.77 -4.08 7.35
N MET A 110 13.09 -2.86 6.92
CA MET A 110 14.09 -2.59 5.88
C MET A 110 15.51 -3.03 6.27
N ALA A 111 15.81 -3.05 7.57
CA ALA A 111 17.12 -3.47 8.09
C ALA A 111 17.30 -4.99 8.08
N LEU A 112 16.23 -5.77 7.93
CA LEU A 112 16.31 -7.23 7.86
C LEU A 112 16.96 -7.66 6.53
N PRO A 113 18.03 -8.49 6.57
CA PRO A 113 18.60 -9.11 5.38
C PRO A 113 17.58 -10.07 4.75
N ASP A 114 17.43 -9.99 3.42
CA ASP A 114 16.69 -10.95 2.58
C ASP A 114 15.24 -11.26 2.99
N HIS A 115 14.59 -10.35 3.74
CA HIS A 115 13.19 -10.52 4.13
C HIS A 115 12.22 -10.08 3.02
N GLU A 116 11.18 -10.87 2.75
CA GLU A 116 10.21 -10.63 1.66
C GLU A 116 9.51 -9.26 1.76
N LEU A 117 9.23 -8.80 2.98
CA LEU A 117 8.58 -7.51 3.23
C LEU A 117 9.49 -6.29 3.07
N ARG A 118 10.79 -6.46 2.77
CA ARG A 118 11.75 -5.36 2.71
C ARG A 118 11.38 -4.33 1.63
N ALA A 119 11.01 -4.78 0.43
CA ALA A 119 10.59 -3.89 -0.66
C ALA A 119 9.31 -3.14 -0.31
N SER A 120 8.30 -3.86 0.20
CA SER A 120 7.05 -3.27 0.70
C SER A 120 7.29 -2.27 1.84
N ALA A 121 8.23 -2.54 2.75
CA ALA A 121 8.59 -1.63 3.83
C ALA A 121 9.26 -0.37 3.30
N ALA A 122 10.19 -0.48 2.35
CA ALA A 122 10.81 0.67 1.70
C ALA A 122 9.78 1.55 0.97
N PHE A 123 8.81 0.93 0.30
CA PHE A 123 7.68 1.64 -0.31
C PHE A 123 6.87 2.45 0.73
N HIS A 124 6.45 1.83 1.83
CA HIS A 124 5.67 2.55 2.85
C HIS A 124 6.50 3.58 3.63
N HIS A 125 7.78 3.31 3.86
CA HIS A 125 8.70 4.28 4.44
C HIS A 125 8.80 5.52 3.56
N ALA A 126 8.86 5.36 2.23
CA ALA A 126 8.88 6.49 1.31
C ALA A 126 7.60 7.34 1.37
N ILE A 127 6.43 6.74 1.60
CA ILE A 127 5.19 7.49 1.83
C ILE A 127 5.29 8.33 3.11
N CYS A 128 5.90 7.78 4.16
CA CYS A 128 6.15 8.53 5.41
C CYS A 128 7.13 9.69 5.17
N ASP A 129 8.20 9.47 4.40
CA ASP A 129 9.18 10.48 4.03
C ASP A 129 8.56 11.62 3.20
N GLU A 130 7.72 11.29 2.22
CA GLU A 130 7.00 12.28 1.42
C GLU A 130 6.09 13.14 2.28
N SER A 131 5.36 12.52 3.22
CA SER A 131 4.50 13.21 4.17
C SER A 131 5.28 14.14 5.11
N ALA A 132 6.55 13.82 5.38
CA ALA A 132 7.45 14.65 6.16
C ALA A 132 8.28 15.64 5.30
N GLY A 133 8.02 15.74 3.99
CA GLY A 133 8.73 16.62 3.07
C GLY A 133 10.14 16.16 2.68
N ARG A 134 10.57 14.96 3.10
CA ARG A 134 11.88 14.36 2.78
C ARG A 134 11.86 13.67 1.41
N ARG A 135 11.61 14.45 0.35
CA ARG A 135 11.37 13.93 -1.01
C ARG A 135 12.53 13.13 -1.59
N ASP A 136 13.77 13.60 -1.45
CA ASP A 136 14.94 12.87 -1.97
C ASP A 136 15.07 11.47 -1.37
N VAL A 137 14.75 11.34 -0.09
CA VAL A 137 14.75 10.06 0.63
C VAL A 137 13.61 9.17 0.12
N ALA A 138 12.43 9.74 -0.11
CA ALA A 138 11.29 9.02 -0.67
C ALA A 138 11.61 8.46 -2.07
N VAL A 139 12.18 9.27 -2.97
CA VAL A 139 12.61 8.83 -4.31
C VAL A 139 13.59 7.67 -4.21
N LYS A 140 14.65 7.83 -3.40
CA LYS A 140 15.66 6.77 -3.20
C LYS A 140 15.04 5.47 -2.70
N ASN A 141 14.15 5.53 -1.72
CA ASN A 141 13.48 4.37 -1.15
C ASN A 141 12.52 3.71 -2.15
N LEU A 142 11.78 4.49 -2.94
CA LEU A 142 10.90 3.95 -4.00
C LEU A 142 11.70 3.28 -5.11
N THR A 143 12.80 3.89 -5.57
CA THR A 143 13.69 3.28 -6.56
C THR A 143 14.27 1.96 -6.05
N ALA A 144 14.71 1.91 -4.80
CA ALA A 144 15.21 0.68 -4.18
C ALA A 144 14.10 -0.39 -4.03
N ALA A 145 12.89 0.02 -3.68
CA ALA A 145 11.74 -0.89 -3.58
C ALA A 145 11.41 -1.53 -4.94
N ILE A 146 11.37 -0.72 -6.01
CA ILE A 146 11.14 -1.18 -7.39
C ILE A 146 12.25 -2.13 -7.86
N ALA A 147 13.51 -1.84 -7.54
CA ALA A 147 14.63 -2.69 -7.92
C ALA A 147 14.59 -4.05 -7.20
N ALA A 148 14.10 -4.08 -5.96
CA ALA A 148 13.97 -5.29 -5.16
C ALA A 148 12.74 -6.12 -5.53
N ASP A 149 11.63 -5.47 -5.86
CA ASP A 149 10.39 -6.09 -6.30
C ASP A 149 9.78 -5.33 -7.49
N PRO A 150 10.12 -5.73 -8.74
CA PRO A 150 9.59 -5.12 -9.95
C PRO A 150 8.07 -5.30 -10.14
N GLU A 151 7.43 -6.20 -9.39
CA GLU A 151 5.98 -6.43 -9.43
C GLU A 151 5.22 -5.55 -8.42
N LEU A 152 5.93 -4.76 -7.59
CA LEU A 152 5.34 -3.77 -6.71
C LEU A 152 4.89 -2.53 -7.50
N VAL A 153 3.84 -2.70 -8.30
CA VAL A 153 3.30 -1.66 -9.20
C VAL A 153 2.93 -0.37 -8.47
N ASP A 154 2.49 -0.47 -7.21
CA ASP A 154 2.16 0.69 -6.39
C ASP A 154 3.39 1.58 -6.11
N ALA A 155 4.61 1.02 -6.07
CA ALA A 155 5.83 1.82 -5.95
C ALA A 155 6.10 2.65 -7.21
N HIS A 156 5.82 2.14 -8.41
CA HIS A 156 5.89 2.93 -9.64
C HIS A 156 4.89 4.09 -9.62
N LEU A 157 3.64 3.83 -9.22
CA LEU A 157 2.62 4.87 -9.12
C LEU A 157 3.07 5.99 -8.17
N TYR A 158 3.55 5.64 -6.98
CA TYR A 158 3.99 6.64 -6.00
C TYR A 158 5.27 7.37 -6.41
N LEU A 159 6.22 6.70 -7.06
CA LEU A 159 7.41 7.38 -7.59
C LEU A 159 7.03 8.41 -8.66
N GLY A 160 6.11 8.05 -9.56
CA GLY A 160 5.55 9.00 -10.52
C GLY A 160 4.91 10.21 -9.83
N ILE A 161 4.15 9.99 -8.74
CA ILE A 161 3.51 11.08 -7.98
C ILE A 161 4.53 12.03 -7.36
N VAL A 162 5.61 11.48 -6.79
CA VAL A 162 6.68 12.29 -6.17
C VAL A 162 7.38 13.13 -7.24
N LEU A 163 7.76 12.52 -8.36
CA LEU A 163 8.42 13.21 -9.49
C LEU A 163 7.52 14.26 -10.15
N GLU A 164 6.21 13.98 -10.27
CA GLU A 164 5.24 14.93 -10.79
C GLU A 164 5.16 16.19 -9.92
N LYS A 165 5.18 16.03 -8.59
CA LYS A 165 5.19 17.15 -7.65
C LYS A 165 6.45 18.03 -7.77
N ASP A 166 7.57 17.43 -8.18
CA ASP A 166 8.82 18.14 -8.47
C ASP A 166 8.84 18.76 -9.88
N GLY A 167 7.75 18.62 -10.65
CA GLY A 167 7.61 19.18 -11.99
C GLY A 167 8.20 18.33 -13.11
N ASP A 168 8.80 17.18 -12.78
CA ASP A 168 9.33 16.25 -13.77
C ASP A 168 8.22 15.33 -14.32
N CYS A 169 7.30 15.94 -15.09
CA CYS A 169 6.22 15.21 -15.74
C CYS A 169 6.71 14.20 -16.78
N GLU A 170 7.96 14.32 -17.26
CA GLU A 170 8.52 13.36 -18.22
C GLU A 170 8.90 12.06 -17.51
N ALA A 171 9.68 12.15 -16.44
CA ALA A 171 10.04 10.98 -15.63
C ALA A 171 8.79 10.36 -14.97
N ALA A 172 7.89 11.18 -14.44
CA ALA A 172 6.62 10.71 -13.88
C ALA A 172 5.79 9.94 -14.92
N GLY A 173 5.72 10.45 -16.15
CA GLY A 173 4.98 9.83 -17.25
C GLY A 173 5.47 8.42 -17.56
N ARG A 174 6.79 8.17 -17.51
CA ARG A 174 7.36 6.82 -17.72
C ARG A 174 6.88 5.84 -16.65
N HIS A 175 6.87 6.25 -15.39
CA HIS A 175 6.36 5.41 -14.30
C HIS A 175 4.85 5.16 -14.42
N TYR A 176 4.06 6.16 -14.80
CA TYR A 176 2.62 5.96 -15.00
C TYR A 176 2.32 5.02 -16.18
N LEU A 177 3.07 5.12 -17.29
CA LEU A 177 2.94 4.17 -18.39
C LEU A 177 3.27 2.73 -17.97
N ASP A 178 4.26 2.57 -17.08
CA ASP A 178 4.62 1.26 -16.54
C ASP A 178 3.58 0.70 -15.55
N VAL A 179 2.85 1.58 -14.85
CA VAL A 179 1.64 1.16 -14.12
C VAL A 179 0.56 0.72 -15.10
N LEU A 180 0.34 1.46 -16.19
CA LEU A 180 -0.72 1.20 -17.17
C LEU A 180 -0.45 -0.02 -18.05
N SER A 181 0.80 -0.43 -18.24
CA SER A 181 1.14 -1.67 -18.92
C SER A 181 0.69 -2.90 -18.12
N ARG A 182 0.74 -2.83 -16.79
CA ARG A 182 0.36 -3.91 -15.86
C ARG A 182 -1.10 -3.81 -15.38
N ARG A 183 -1.60 -2.59 -15.19
CA ARG A 183 -2.95 -2.27 -14.72
C ARG A 183 -3.60 -1.24 -15.66
N PRO A 184 -4.08 -1.65 -16.86
CA PRO A 184 -4.55 -0.73 -17.90
C PRO A 184 -5.73 0.18 -17.51
N GLU A 185 -6.50 -0.23 -16.50
CA GLU A 185 -7.67 0.49 -15.99
C GLU A 185 -7.38 1.26 -14.69
N SER A 186 -6.11 1.42 -14.31
CA SER A 186 -5.74 2.22 -13.13
C SER A 186 -6.15 3.69 -13.33
N LEU A 187 -7.29 4.09 -12.77
CA LEU A 187 -7.83 5.44 -12.87
C LEU A 187 -6.81 6.50 -12.44
N SER A 188 -6.08 6.25 -11.35
CA SER A 188 -5.05 7.16 -10.84
C SER A 188 -3.90 7.34 -11.84
N ALA A 189 -3.42 6.25 -12.46
CA ALA A 189 -2.33 6.35 -13.44
C ALA A 189 -2.80 6.99 -14.75
N LEU A 190 -4.01 6.67 -15.23
CA LEU A 190 -4.62 7.30 -16.41
C LEU A 190 -4.76 8.81 -16.22
N LEU A 191 -5.34 9.23 -15.09
CA LEU A 191 -5.55 10.63 -14.74
C LEU A 191 -4.21 11.38 -14.68
N ARG A 192 -3.26 10.87 -13.90
CA ARG A 192 -1.97 11.55 -13.68
C ARG A 192 -1.11 11.60 -14.93
N PHE A 193 -1.12 10.55 -15.75
CA PHE A 193 -0.47 10.57 -17.06
C PHE A 193 -1.12 11.62 -17.98
N GLY A 194 -2.44 11.69 -18.04
CA GLY A 194 -3.17 12.71 -18.80
C GLY A 194 -2.84 14.14 -18.36
N ILE A 195 -2.75 14.39 -17.05
CA ILE A 195 -2.33 15.67 -16.47
C ILE A 195 -0.89 16.01 -16.85
N CYS A 196 0.03 15.04 -16.76
CA CYS A 196 1.43 15.22 -17.19
C CYS A 196 1.53 15.55 -18.69
N ALA A 197 0.76 14.84 -19.53
CA ALA A 197 0.71 15.10 -20.98
C ALA A 197 0.18 16.51 -21.28
N HIS A 198 -0.87 16.96 -20.57
CA HIS A 198 -1.40 18.32 -20.68
C HIS A 198 -0.33 19.37 -20.33
N ARG A 199 0.36 19.21 -19.19
CA ARG A 199 1.43 20.13 -18.75
C ARG A 199 2.61 20.21 -19.74
N LYS A 200 2.87 19.14 -20.49
CA LYS A 200 3.91 19.09 -21.53
C LYS A 200 3.43 19.54 -22.91
N GLY A 201 2.15 19.92 -23.05
CA GLY A 201 1.57 20.40 -24.31
C GLY A 201 1.11 19.30 -25.27
N PHE A 202 1.13 18.03 -24.85
CA PHE A 202 0.66 16.90 -25.65
C PHE A 202 -0.87 16.79 -25.56
N LYS A 203 -1.57 17.74 -26.19
CA LYS A 203 -3.04 17.90 -26.12
C LYS A 203 -3.81 16.63 -26.46
N ASP A 204 -3.52 16.00 -27.60
CA ASP A 204 -4.26 14.81 -28.05
C ASP A 204 -4.06 13.61 -27.11
N THR A 205 -2.82 13.43 -26.62
CA THR A 205 -2.51 12.41 -25.63
C THR A 205 -3.26 12.67 -24.33
N ALA A 206 -3.26 13.91 -23.83
CA ALA A 206 -3.99 14.27 -22.63
C ALA A 206 -5.48 13.95 -22.76
N ILE A 207 -6.13 14.39 -23.85
CA ILE A 207 -7.56 14.12 -24.10
C ILE A 207 -7.83 12.61 -24.12
N SER A 208 -7.00 11.82 -24.82
CA SER A 208 -7.18 10.38 -24.94
C SER A 208 -7.19 9.68 -23.57
N TYR A 209 -6.19 9.97 -22.72
CA TYR A 209 -6.08 9.32 -21.41
C TYR A 209 -7.11 9.83 -20.40
N LEU A 210 -7.43 11.13 -20.41
CA LEU A 210 -8.45 11.70 -19.53
C LEU A 210 -9.86 11.19 -19.86
N ARG A 211 -10.19 11.00 -21.15
CA ARG A 211 -11.47 10.39 -21.54
C ARG A 211 -11.62 8.97 -21.04
N ARG A 212 -10.56 8.17 -21.08
CA ARG A 212 -10.57 6.80 -20.51
C ARG A 212 -10.90 6.79 -19.02
N VAL A 213 -10.47 7.79 -18.24
CA VAL A 213 -10.86 7.93 -16.83
C VAL A 213 -12.38 8.13 -16.69
N VAL A 214 -12.93 9.04 -17.49
CA VAL A 214 -14.37 9.35 -17.48
C VAL A 214 -15.21 8.16 -17.95
N GLU A 215 -14.78 7.46 -19.00
CA GLU A 215 -15.46 6.29 -19.54
C GLU A 215 -15.45 5.11 -18.55
N ALA A 216 -14.31 4.85 -17.90
CA ALA A 216 -14.17 3.74 -16.97
C ALA A 216 -14.96 3.93 -15.67
N ALA A 217 -15.03 5.17 -15.15
CA ALA A 217 -15.74 5.46 -13.90
C ALA A 217 -16.36 6.87 -13.89
N PRO A 218 -17.49 7.11 -14.59
CA PRO A 218 -18.04 8.45 -14.79
C PRO A 218 -18.39 9.22 -13.51
N ALA A 219 -18.71 8.52 -12.43
CA ALA A 219 -19.09 9.10 -11.14
C ALA A 219 -17.92 9.19 -10.12
N SER A 220 -16.70 8.81 -10.51
CA SER A 220 -15.53 8.84 -9.64
C SER A 220 -14.99 10.27 -9.44
N ALA A 221 -14.27 10.48 -8.34
CA ALA A 221 -13.56 11.75 -8.10
C ALA A 221 -12.50 12.00 -9.19
N GLU A 222 -11.84 10.95 -9.64
CA GLU A 222 -10.88 10.98 -10.74
C GLU A 222 -11.53 11.43 -12.06
N ALA A 223 -12.74 10.96 -12.36
CA ALA A 223 -13.47 11.40 -13.55
C ALA A 223 -13.90 12.87 -13.45
N MET A 224 -14.36 13.32 -12.29
CA MET A 224 -14.66 14.73 -12.05
C MET A 224 -13.41 15.61 -12.22
N GLU A 225 -12.25 15.14 -11.79
CA GLU A 225 -10.98 15.84 -12.01
C GLU A 225 -10.59 15.82 -13.49
N ALA A 226 -10.68 14.67 -14.16
CA ALA A 226 -10.39 14.54 -15.59
C ALA A 226 -11.23 15.50 -16.46
N GLN A 227 -12.52 15.64 -16.14
CA GLN A 227 -13.42 16.57 -16.84
C GLN A 227 -12.95 18.02 -16.76
N LYS A 228 -12.39 18.46 -15.62
CA LYS A 228 -11.85 19.83 -15.49
C LYS A 228 -10.74 20.09 -16.49
N TYR A 229 -9.83 19.12 -16.67
CA TYR A 229 -8.75 19.24 -17.65
C TYR A 229 -9.24 19.13 -19.09
N LEU A 230 -10.22 18.26 -19.37
CA LEU A 230 -10.84 18.15 -20.69
C LEU A 230 -11.46 19.48 -21.14
N LEU A 231 -12.18 20.18 -20.25
CA LEU A 231 -12.76 21.49 -20.55
C LEU A 231 -11.71 22.58 -20.86
N MET A 232 -10.49 22.47 -20.32
CA MET A 232 -9.38 23.39 -20.64
C MET A 232 -8.71 23.08 -21.97
N LEU A 233 -8.95 21.87 -22.50
CA LEU A 233 -8.37 21.35 -23.73
C LEU A 233 -9.34 21.43 -24.92
N GLU A 234 -10.58 21.88 -24.73
CA GLU A 234 -11.51 22.19 -25.82
C GLU A 234 -11.27 23.59 -26.37
#